data_AF-A0A6U2DR09-F1
#
_entry.id   AF-A0A6U2DR09-F1
#
_cell.length_a   1.000
_cell.length_b   1.000
_cell.length_c   1.000
_cell.angle_alpha   90.00
_cell.angle_beta   90.00
_cell.angle_gamma   90.00
#
_symmetry.space_group_name_H-M   'P 1'
#
loop_
_entity.id
_entity.type
_entity.pdbx_description
1 polymer ?
#
loop_
_entity_poly.entity_id
_entity_poly.type
_entity_poly.pdbx_seq_one_letter_code
_entity_poly.pdbx_strand_id
1 'polypeptide(L)'
;MPGACSLFHFAYRHAFGACCAMQVDDSKFKFSWSSPLSGRPAQLSKLSGLAQEHAMAATSMAAALRAAGCLLAEAATTGSAASDLPAAVRAAAESSASGSAGPLADAATFLRRAAGVFTWLADDALIRLMGKLPTDRPTELVPAASACMARICLAEAQALTAHRAGQRGTGAGITSAVHLGAATLFEDAIKGLKEKSAELGTLSERLRRYLAISGGLQRARAQRNWSLELLAKGEAGQGEGVCMDAAAGVQQCMVVAEGEETWKRVLAAELDDIEACRKRIEKERIGVYYQSVVRKTNNSLPPGGPKVLVSAIPYVPGACQSSPEVGQALGP
;
A
#
# COMPACT_ATOMS: atom_id res chain seq x y z
N MET A 1 38.69 -35.79 3.43
CA MET A 1 38.09 -37.11 3.16
C MET A 1 36.61 -37.03 3.55
N PRO A 2 35.74 -36.67 2.61
CA PRO A 2 34.32 -36.40 2.87
C PRO A 2 33.50 -37.67 2.69
N GLY A 3 32.62 -37.95 3.64
CA GLY A 3 31.67 -39.05 3.58
C GLY A 3 30.50 -38.80 4.52
N ALA A 4 29.29 -38.99 3.99
CA ALA A 4 28.01 -39.03 4.69
C ALA A 4 27.38 -37.68 5.11
N CYS A 5 26.79 -36.96 4.14
CA CYS A 5 25.55 -36.19 4.38
C CYS A 5 24.76 -35.87 3.09
N SER A 6 24.71 -36.79 2.13
CA SER A 6 23.98 -36.61 0.85
C SER A 6 22.90 -37.68 0.59
N LEU A 7 22.23 -38.16 1.62
CA LEU A 7 21.17 -39.19 1.49
C LEU A 7 19.82 -38.82 2.12
N PHE A 8 19.59 -37.54 2.46
CA PHE A 8 18.27 -37.07 2.90
C PHE A 8 17.51 -36.20 1.88
N HIS A 9 18.08 -35.97 0.69
CA HIS A 9 17.43 -35.13 -0.33
C HIS A 9 16.79 -35.89 -1.50
N PHE A 10 16.85 -37.22 -1.51
CA PHE A 10 16.34 -38.03 -2.63
C PHE A 10 15.17 -38.98 -2.27
N ALA A 11 14.77 -39.06 -1.00
CA ALA A 11 13.73 -40.00 -0.55
C ALA A 11 12.37 -39.35 -0.19
N TYR A 12 12.23 -38.03 -0.28
CA TYR A 12 10.94 -37.34 -0.04
C TYR A 12 10.14 -37.02 -1.30
N ARG A 13 10.65 -37.37 -2.49
CA ARG A 13 9.98 -37.14 -3.79
C ARG A 13 9.24 -38.35 -4.36
N HIS A 14 9.28 -39.50 -3.70
CA HIS A 14 8.69 -40.74 -4.23
C HIS A 14 7.66 -41.44 -3.33
N ALA A 15 7.28 -40.85 -2.20
CA ALA A 15 6.26 -41.41 -1.28
C ALA A 15 4.93 -40.61 -1.24
N PHE A 16 4.63 -39.86 -2.30
CA PHE A 16 3.29 -39.32 -2.60
C PHE A 16 2.84 -39.74 -4.01
N GLY A 17 3.29 -40.92 -4.46
CA GLY A 17 2.73 -41.59 -5.62
C GLY A 17 1.49 -42.38 -5.21
N ALA A 18 0.33 -42.02 -5.77
CA ALA A 18 -0.96 -42.71 -5.64
C ALA A 18 -1.81 -42.39 -4.39
N CYS A 19 -1.98 -41.11 -4.05
CA CYS A 19 -3.34 -40.68 -3.72
C CYS A 19 -4.05 -40.51 -5.07
N CYS A 20 -5.15 -41.24 -5.30
CA CYS A 20 -6.08 -40.94 -6.37
C CYS A 20 -6.37 -39.44 -6.34
N ALA A 21 -5.77 -38.68 -7.26
CA ALA A 21 -6.26 -37.36 -7.58
C ALA A 21 -7.66 -37.62 -8.10
N MET A 22 -8.67 -37.44 -7.25
CA MET A 22 -10.03 -37.26 -7.72
C MET A 22 -9.92 -36.16 -8.76
N GLN A 23 -10.00 -36.54 -10.03
CA GLN A 23 -10.14 -35.59 -11.12
C GLN A 23 -11.54 -35.04 -10.96
N VAL A 24 -11.64 -34.03 -10.09
CA VAL A 24 -12.82 -33.19 -10.02
C VAL A 24 -12.87 -32.50 -11.39
N ASP A 25 -13.94 -32.77 -12.12
CA ASP A 25 -14.19 -32.12 -13.39
C ASP A 25 -14.47 -30.63 -13.14
N ASP A 26 -13.40 -29.84 -13.13
CA ASP A 26 -13.40 -28.40 -12.88
C ASP A 26 -14.40 -27.65 -13.78
N SER A 27 -14.68 -28.18 -14.97
CA SER A 27 -15.59 -27.55 -15.94
C SER A 27 -17.05 -27.47 -15.48
N LYS A 28 -17.43 -28.25 -14.47
CA LYS A 28 -18.79 -28.30 -13.92
C LYS A 28 -19.12 -27.12 -13.00
N PHE A 29 -18.12 -26.48 -12.41
CA PHE A 29 -18.33 -25.37 -11.48
C PHE A 29 -18.35 -24.05 -12.23
N LYS A 30 -19.44 -23.31 -12.08
CA LYS A 30 -19.66 -21.99 -12.69
C LYS A 30 -19.87 -20.96 -11.59
N PHE A 31 -19.07 -19.90 -11.63
CA PHE A 31 -19.10 -18.82 -10.67
C PHE A 31 -19.36 -17.49 -11.38
N SER A 32 -19.94 -16.53 -10.67
CA SER A 32 -20.19 -15.18 -11.20
C SER A 32 -19.64 -14.16 -10.23
N TRP A 33 -18.79 -13.26 -10.72
CA TRP A 33 -18.14 -12.23 -9.91
C TRP A 33 -18.30 -10.86 -10.55
N SER A 34 -18.42 -9.84 -9.72
CA SER A 34 -18.26 -8.45 -10.15
C SER A 34 -16.78 -8.08 -10.23
N SER A 35 -16.44 -7.13 -11.11
CA SER A 35 -15.08 -6.63 -11.29
C SER A 35 -14.95 -5.20 -10.75
N PRO A 36 -14.67 -5.00 -9.44
CA PRO A 36 -14.56 -3.67 -8.83
C PRO A 36 -13.41 -2.81 -9.38
N LEU A 37 -12.36 -3.42 -9.96
CA LEU A 37 -11.26 -2.71 -10.61
C LEU A 37 -11.61 -2.25 -12.02
N SER A 38 -12.52 -2.97 -12.69
CA SER A 38 -13.12 -2.47 -13.91
C SER A 38 -13.99 -1.26 -13.56
N GLY A 39 -13.93 -0.18 -14.33
CA GLY A 39 -14.82 0.98 -14.12
C GLY A 39 -16.33 0.69 -14.33
N ARG A 40 -16.75 -0.59 -14.32
CA ARG A 40 -18.08 -1.10 -14.66
C ARG A 40 -18.60 -2.00 -13.54
N PRO A 41 -19.04 -1.44 -12.40
CA PRO A 41 -19.43 -2.21 -11.22
C PRO A 41 -20.63 -3.16 -11.43
N ALA A 42 -21.45 -2.95 -12.47
CA ALA A 42 -22.60 -3.78 -12.79
C ALA A 42 -22.29 -4.98 -13.71
N GLN A 43 -21.07 -5.09 -14.23
CA GLN A 43 -20.70 -6.19 -15.13
C GLN A 43 -20.30 -7.42 -14.30
N LEU A 44 -21.04 -8.52 -14.48
CA LEU A 44 -20.71 -9.82 -13.90
C LEU A 44 -19.93 -10.66 -14.93
N SER A 45 -18.73 -11.08 -14.56
CA SER A 45 -17.93 -12.03 -15.33
C SER A 45 -18.23 -13.45 -14.87
N LYS A 46 -18.46 -14.35 -15.83
CA LYS A 46 -18.66 -15.77 -15.57
C LYS A 46 -17.30 -16.48 -15.61
N LEU A 47 -17.00 -17.20 -14.54
CA LEU A 47 -15.78 -17.98 -14.39
C LEU A 47 -16.14 -19.47 -14.34
N SER A 48 -15.26 -20.31 -14.86
CA SER A 48 -15.42 -21.75 -14.85
C SER A 48 -14.18 -22.43 -14.28
N GLY A 49 -14.37 -23.28 -13.28
CA GLY A 49 -13.27 -23.99 -12.62
C GLY A 49 -12.87 -23.42 -11.27
N LEU A 50 -12.53 -24.34 -10.37
CA LEU A 50 -12.16 -24.05 -8.98
C LEU A 50 -10.91 -23.18 -8.87
N ALA A 51 -9.98 -23.28 -9.82
CA ALA A 51 -8.77 -22.49 -9.80
C ALA A 51 -9.03 -20.99 -10.11
N GLN A 52 -9.98 -20.68 -11.01
CA GLN A 52 -10.39 -19.31 -11.28
C GLN A 52 -11.13 -18.71 -10.07
N GLU A 53 -12.01 -19.52 -9.47
CA GLU A 53 -12.71 -19.17 -8.23
C GLU A 53 -11.73 -18.87 -7.09
N HIS A 54 -10.74 -19.75 -6.89
CA HIS A 54 -9.73 -19.56 -5.87
C HIS A 54 -8.93 -18.27 -6.07
N ALA A 55 -8.57 -17.93 -7.32
CA ALA A 55 -7.88 -16.68 -7.62
C ALA A 55 -8.75 -15.45 -7.34
N MET A 56 -10.05 -15.50 -7.65
CA MET A 56 -10.98 -14.41 -7.28
C MET A 56 -11.16 -14.30 -5.78
N ALA A 57 -11.36 -15.42 -5.07
CA ALA A 57 -11.49 -15.43 -3.62
C ALA A 57 -10.24 -14.88 -2.93
N ALA A 58 -9.04 -15.25 -3.40
CA ALA A 58 -7.78 -14.69 -2.91
C ALA A 58 -7.65 -13.19 -3.20
N THR A 59 -8.12 -12.73 -4.37
CA THR A 59 -8.17 -11.29 -4.71
C THR A 59 -9.11 -10.54 -3.75
N SER A 60 -10.29 -11.08 -3.48
CA SER A 60 -11.25 -10.49 -2.52
C SER A 60 -10.70 -10.48 -1.10
N MET A 61 -10.00 -11.54 -0.68
CA MET A 61 -9.31 -11.59 0.60
C MET A 61 -8.24 -10.49 0.70
N ALA A 62 -7.41 -10.31 -0.33
CA ALA A 62 -6.41 -9.25 -0.36
C ALA A 62 -7.07 -7.85 -0.29
N ALA A 63 -8.18 -7.64 -1.00
CA ALA A 63 -8.95 -6.41 -0.94
C ALA A 63 -9.54 -6.16 0.46
N ALA A 64 -10.05 -7.20 1.12
CA ALA A 64 -10.56 -7.11 2.49
C ALA A 64 -9.45 -6.77 3.50
N LEU A 65 -8.27 -7.38 3.36
CA LEU A 65 -7.09 -7.04 4.17
C LEU A 65 -6.69 -5.57 3.97
N ARG A 66 -6.66 -5.08 2.72
CA ARG A 66 -6.38 -3.67 2.43
C ARG A 66 -7.42 -2.75 3.07
N ALA A 67 -8.71 -3.06 2.90
CA ALA A 67 -9.79 -2.27 3.49
C ALA A 67 -9.71 -2.21 5.02
N ALA A 68 -9.41 -3.34 5.68
CA ALA A 68 -9.17 -3.38 7.12
C ALA A 68 -8.01 -2.47 7.54
N GLY A 69 -6.90 -2.50 6.78
CA GLY A 69 -5.77 -1.61 7.00
C GLY A 69 -6.13 -0.13 6.86
N CYS A 70 -6.91 0.24 5.83
CA CYS A 70 -7.37 1.61 5.63
C CYS A 70 -8.28 2.10 6.76
N LEU A 71 -9.24 1.28 7.19
CA LEU A 71 -10.16 1.62 8.29
C LEU A 71 -9.41 1.80 9.62
N LEU A 72 -8.45 0.92 9.92
CA LEU A 72 -7.60 1.06 11.11
C LEU A 72 -6.75 2.33 11.06
N ALA A 73 -6.21 2.69 9.89
CA ALA A 73 -5.45 3.92 9.72
C ALA A 73 -6.32 5.18 9.88
N GLU A 74 -7.55 5.16 9.38
CA GLU A 74 -8.51 6.25 9.52
C GLU A 74 -8.91 6.46 10.99
N ALA A 75 -9.24 5.37 11.70
CA ALA A 75 -9.55 5.44 13.13
C ALA A 75 -8.35 5.98 13.93
N ALA A 76 -7.13 5.52 13.62
CA ALA A 76 -5.92 5.96 14.31
C ALA A 76 -5.55 7.43 14.04
N THR A 77 -5.92 8.00 12.90
CA THR A 77 -5.61 9.40 12.55
C THR A 77 -6.69 10.39 12.97
N THR A 78 -7.95 9.96 13.01
CA THR A 78 -9.10 10.80 13.40
C THR A 78 -9.42 10.74 14.90
N GLY A 79 -8.84 9.78 15.62
CA GLY A 79 -9.18 9.52 17.02
C GLY A 79 -10.57 8.93 17.21
N SER A 80 -11.19 8.41 16.14
CA SER A 80 -12.45 7.67 16.23
C SER A 80 -12.27 6.44 17.11
N ALA A 81 -13.30 6.14 17.91
CA ALA A 81 -13.25 5.05 18.85
C ALA A 81 -13.11 3.72 18.11
N ALA A 82 -12.23 2.84 18.59
CA ALA A 82 -12.06 1.52 17.99
C ALA A 82 -13.38 0.73 17.90
N SER A 83 -14.38 1.04 18.75
CA SER A 83 -15.73 0.48 18.73
C SER A 83 -16.49 0.67 17.41
N ASP A 84 -16.14 1.70 16.64
CA ASP A 84 -16.80 2.04 15.37
C ASP A 84 -16.31 1.13 14.22
N LEU A 85 -15.24 0.38 14.44
CA LEU A 85 -14.68 -0.54 13.46
C LEU A 85 -15.50 -1.85 13.40
N PRO A 86 -15.62 -2.45 12.19
CA PRO A 86 -16.23 -3.76 12.04
C PRO A 86 -15.62 -4.79 12.99
N ALA A 87 -16.45 -5.63 13.61
CA ALA A 87 -16.01 -6.60 14.62
C ALA A 87 -14.85 -7.50 14.14
N ALA A 88 -14.86 -7.89 12.86
CA ALA A 88 -13.79 -8.68 12.25
C ALA A 88 -12.44 -7.94 12.20
N VAL A 89 -12.47 -6.62 11.94
CA VAL A 89 -11.27 -5.77 11.91
C VAL A 89 -10.72 -5.58 13.32
N ARG A 90 -11.60 -5.39 14.31
CA ARG A 90 -11.23 -5.31 15.73
C ARG A 90 -10.57 -6.59 16.22
N ALA A 91 -11.21 -7.75 16.01
CA ALA A 91 -10.66 -9.05 16.43
C ALA A 91 -9.32 -9.35 15.75
N ALA A 92 -9.16 -8.97 14.48
CA ALA A 92 -7.90 -9.14 13.75
C ALA A 92 -6.79 -8.18 14.23
N ALA A 93 -7.16 -6.97 14.69
CA ALA A 93 -6.22 -6.05 15.32
C ALA A 93 -5.82 -6.53 16.73
N GLU A 94 -6.77 -6.99 17.54
CA GLU A 94 -6.55 -7.51 18.90
C GLU A 94 -5.68 -8.78 18.91
N SER A 95 -5.88 -9.69 17.96
CA SER A 95 -5.02 -10.88 17.79
C SER A 95 -3.59 -10.51 17.36
N SER A 96 -3.42 -9.37 16.68
CA SER A 96 -2.10 -8.82 16.32
C SER A 96 -1.48 -7.98 17.45
N ALA A 97 -2.29 -7.54 18.43
CA ALA A 97 -1.92 -6.61 19.50
C ALA A 97 -1.04 -7.21 20.61
N SER A 98 -0.83 -8.53 20.65
CA SER A 98 0.07 -9.17 21.65
C SER A 98 1.56 -8.77 21.51
N GLY A 99 1.91 -7.97 20.50
CA GLY A 99 3.24 -7.35 20.36
C GLY A 99 3.29 -6.15 19.40
N SER A 100 2.16 -5.51 19.07
CA SER A 100 2.13 -4.48 18.03
C SER A 100 2.57 -3.10 18.54
N ALA A 101 3.28 -2.37 17.69
CA ALA A 101 3.85 -1.07 18.00
C ALA A 101 2.83 0.10 17.86
N GLY A 102 1.53 -0.18 18.07
CA GLY A 102 0.38 0.74 17.96
C GLY A 102 -0.51 0.52 16.71
N PRO A 103 -1.70 1.14 16.65
CA PRO A 103 -2.72 0.86 15.63
C PRO A 103 -2.28 1.16 14.19
N LEU A 104 -1.41 2.16 13.98
CA LEU A 104 -0.79 2.43 12.67
C LEU A 104 0.17 1.32 12.23
N ALA A 105 0.80 0.61 13.18
CA ALA A 105 1.65 -0.55 12.90
C ALA A 105 0.80 -1.73 12.41
N ASP A 106 -0.36 -1.93 13.05
CA ASP A 106 -1.31 -2.98 12.68
C ASP A 106 -1.91 -2.70 11.31
N ALA A 107 -2.35 -1.47 11.06
CA ALA A 107 -2.81 -1.03 9.74
C ALA A 107 -1.76 -1.29 8.64
N ALA A 108 -0.49 -0.90 8.88
CA ALA A 108 0.60 -1.17 7.95
C ALA A 108 0.84 -2.68 7.76
N THR A 109 0.64 -3.50 8.80
CA THR A 109 0.78 -4.96 8.72
C THR A 109 -0.31 -5.58 7.84
N PHE A 110 -1.57 -5.14 7.97
CA PHE A 110 -2.65 -5.56 7.08
C PHE A 110 -2.34 -5.24 5.61
N LEU A 111 -1.85 -4.04 5.34
CA LEU A 111 -1.46 -3.63 3.99
C LEU A 111 -0.31 -4.48 3.45
N ARG A 112 0.70 -4.78 4.26
CA ARG A 112 1.81 -5.67 3.86
C ARG A 112 1.37 -7.12 3.63
N ARG A 113 0.38 -7.61 4.38
CA ARG A 113 -0.26 -8.93 4.13
C ARG A 113 -1.05 -8.91 2.82
N ALA A 114 -1.85 -7.88 2.57
CA ALA A 114 -2.57 -7.70 1.31
C ALA A 114 -1.60 -7.67 0.12
N ALA A 115 -0.50 -6.93 0.24
CA ALA A 115 0.56 -6.89 -0.77
C ALA A 115 1.13 -8.29 -1.07
N GLY A 116 1.36 -9.11 -0.04
CA GLY A 116 1.83 -10.48 -0.20
C GLY A 116 0.89 -11.38 -0.99
N VAL A 117 -0.41 -11.29 -0.73
CA VAL A 117 -1.42 -12.05 -1.48
C VAL A 117 -1.45 -11.59 -2.94
N PHE A 118 -1.43 -10.28 -3.19
CA PHE A 118 -1.37 -9.74 -4.54
C PHE A 118 -0.08 -10.11 -5.30
N THR A 119 1.07 -10.15 -4.62
CA THR A 119 2.33 -10.60 -5.20
C THR A 119 2.24 -12.08 -5.60
N TRP A 120 1.73 -12.94 -4.72
CA TRP A 120 1.52 -14.36 -5.04
C TRP A 120 0.54 -14.55 -6.22
N LEU A 121 -0.54 -13.76 -6.28
CA LEU A 121 -1.47 -13.76 -7.41
C LEU A 121 -0.76 -13.38 -8.71
N ALA A 122 0.03 -12.31 -8.70
CA ALA A 122 0.70 -11.79 -9.87
C ALA A 122 1.79 -12.72 -10.41
N ASP A 123 2.61 -13.30 -9.52
CA ASP A 123 3.82 -14.01 -9.92
C ASP A 123 3.59 -15.52 -10.12
N ASP A 124 2.56 -16.09 -9.49
CA ASP A 124 2.32 -17.54 -9.49
C ASP A 124 0.91 -17.91 -9.94
N ALA A 125 -0.11 -17.54 -9.17
CA ALA A 125 -1.46 -18.08 -9.35
C ALA A 125 -2.07 -17.72 -10.71
N LEU A 126 -2.02 -16.43 -11.08
CA LEU A 126 -2.64 -15.95 -12.32
C LEU A 126 -1.85 -16.36 -13.56
N ILE A 127 -0.52 -16.43 -13.48
CA ILE A 127 0.34 -16.89 -14.58
C ILE A 127 -0.04 -18.33 -14.97
N ARG A 128 -0.25 -19.21 -13.99
CA ARG A 128 -0.71 -20.59 -14.23
C ARG A 128 -2.11 -20.66 -14.86
N LEU A 129 -2.90 -19.59 -14.76
CA LEU A 129 -4.28 -19.51 -15.26
C LEU A 129 -4.42 -18.82 -16.61
N MET A 130 -3.41 -18.08 -17.11
CA MET A 130 -3.54 -17.22 -18.29
C MET A 130 -4.10 -17.93 -19.54
N GLY A 131 -3.77 -19.21 -19.75
CA GLY A 131 -4.28 -20.00 -20.88
C GLY A 131 -5.70 -20.57 -20.70
N LYS A 132 -6.28 -20.46 -19.50
CA LYS A 132 -7.60 -20.99 -19.14
C LYS A 132 -8.65 -19.90 -18.91
N LEU A 133 -8.22 -18.63 -18.85
CA LEU A 133 -9.12 -17.51 -18.58
C LEU A 133 -9.88 -17.09 -19.84
N PRO A 134 -11.15 -16.66 -19.72
CA PRO A 134 -11.90 -16.14 -20.85
C PRO A 134 -11.30 -14.84 -21.38
N THR A 135 -11.64 -14.48 -22.62
CA THR A 135 -11.23 -13.20 -23.22
C THR A 135 -11.82 -12.01 -22.46
N ASP A 136 -13.08 -12.10 -22.01
CA ASP A 136 -13.76 -11.11 -21.17
C ASP A 136 -13.53 -11.40 -19.66
N ARG A 137 -12.28 -11.66 -19.29
CA ARG A 137 -11.90 -11.90 -17.89
C ARG A 137 -11.98 -10.60 -17.08
N PRO A 138 -12.32 -10.69 -15.79
CA PRO A 138 -12.28 -9.55 -14.88
C PRO A 138 -10.84 -9.03 -14.73
N THR A 139 -10.69 -7.71 -14.52
CA THR A 139 -9.39 -7.05 -14.40
C THR A 139 -8.56 -7.59 -13.22
N GLU A 140 -9.25 -8.07 -12.18
CA GLU A 140 -8.68 -8.74 -11.00
C GLU A 140 -7.83 -9.97 -11.36
N LEU A 141 -8.20 -10.68 -12.43
CA LEU A 141 -7.48 -11.88 -12.88
C LEU A 141 -6.38 -11.57 -13.90
N VAL A 142 -5.99 -10.29 -14.03
CA VAL A 142 -4.84 -9.88 -14.81
C VAL A 142 -3.61 -9.78 -13.90
N PRO A 143 -2.52 -10.51 -14.17
CA PRO A 143 -1.30 -10.46 -13.36
C PRO A 143 -0.78 -9.03 -13.14
N ALA A 144 -0.80 -8.20 -14.18
CA ALA A 144 -0.39 -6.80 -14.10
C ALA A 144 -1.25 -5.98 -13.12
N ALA A 145 -2.56 -6.27 -13.01
CA ALA A 145 -3.44 -5.59 -12.08
C ALA A 145 -3.09 -5.98 -10.64
N SER A 146 -2.89 -7.28 -10.38
CA SER A 146 -2.45 -7.77 -9.07
C SER A 146 -1.09 -7.18 -8.67
N ALA A 147 -0.12 -7.14 -9.60
CA ALA A 147 1.18 -6.52 -9.34
C ALA A 147 1.08 -5.01 -9.05
N CYS A 148 0.14 -4.31 -9.68
CA CYS A 148 -0.15 -2.91 -9.36
C CYS A 148 -0.73 -2.78 -7.95
N MET A 149 -1.76 -3.56 -7.62
CA MET A 149 -2.38 -3.55 -6.29
C MET A 149 -1.39 -3.88 -5.16
N ALA A 150 -0.44 -4.80 -5.39
CA ALA A 150 0.64 -5.09 -4.45
C ALA A 150 1.48 -3.84 -4.15
N ARG A 151 1.88 -3.09 -5.19
CA ARG A 151 2.65 -1.84 -5.04
C ARG A 151 1.85 -0.77 -4.30
N ILE A 152 0.55 -0.65 -4.58
CA ILE A 152 -0.35 0.31 -3.91
C ILE A 152 -0.39 0.02 -2.41
N CYS A 153 -0.59 -1.25 -2.03
CA CYS A 153 -0.62 -1.66 -0.63
C CYS A 153 0.71 -1.35 0.08
N LEU A 154 1.85 -1.56 -0.59
CA LEU A 154 3.16 -1.21 -0.03
C LEU A 154 3.35 0.31 0.09
N ALA A 155 2.92 1.09 -0.91
CA ALA A 155 3.00 2.55 -0.87
C ALA A 155 2.18 3.11 0.31
N GLU A 156 0.98 2.58 0.53
CA GLU A 156 0.13 2.92 1.67
C GLU A 156 0.78 2.52 3.01
N ALA A 157 1.33 1.31 3.11
CA ALA A 157 2.04 0.86 4.31
C ALA A 157 3.26 1.74 4.63
N GLN A 158 4.00 2.15 3.60
CA GLN A 158 5.14 3.06 3.71
C GLN A 158 4.69 4.45 4.17
N ALA A 159 3.57 4.97 3.65
CA ALA A 159 3.01 6.25 4.08
C ALA A 159 2.59 6.24 5.56
N LEU A 160 1.99 5.15 6.05
CA LEU A 160 1.68 4.99 7.48
C LEU A 160 2.94 4.93 8.34
N THR A 161 3.99 4.26 7.85
CA THR A 161 5.29 4.21 8.51
C THR A 161 5.93 5.60 8.62
N ALA A 162 5.83 6.41 7.55
CA ALA A 162 6.31 7.79 7.54
C ALA A 162 5.54 8.67 8.54
N HIS A 163 4.21 8.56 8.55
CA HIS A 163 3.37 9.29 9.49
C HIS A 163 3.70 8.95 10.95
N ARG A 164 3.87 7.67 11.26
CA ARG A 164 4.27 7.20 12.58
C ARG A 164 5.68 7.66 12.97
N ALA A 165 6.61 7.73 12.03
CA ALA A 165 7.96 8.25 12.29
C ALA A 165 7.90 9.71 12.77
N GLY A 166 7.07 10.53 12.13
CA GLY A 166 6.82 11.92 12.56
C GLY A 166 6.22 12.01 13.96
N GLN A 167 5.21 11.18 14.29
CA GLN A 167 4.59 11.14 15.63
C GLN A 167 5.57 10.77 16.74
N ARG A 168 6.59 9.97 16.43
CA ARG A 168 7.61 9.52 17.40
C ARG A 168 8.77 10.50 17.58
N GLY A 169 8.71 11.67 16.96
CA GLY A 169 9.80 12.65 17.00
C GLY A 169 11.04 12.21 16.21
N THR A 170 10.87 11.36 15.19
CA THR A 170 11.98 11.03 14.29
C THR A 170 12.42 12.30 13.55
N GLY A 171 13.74 12.51 13.42
CA GLY A 171 14.30 13.71 12.79
C GLY A 171 13.72 14.02 11.41
N ALA A 172 13.56 15.31 11.11
CA ALA A 172 12.85 15.80 9.93
C ALA A 172 13.45 15.29 8.62
N GLY A 173 14.78 15.23 8.50
CA GLY A 173 15.45 14.64 7.33
C GLY A 173 15.12 13.15 7.10
N ILE A 174 15.04 12.35 8.16
CA ILE A 174 14.67 10.93 8.04
C ILE A 174 13.19 10.79 7.68
N THR A 175 12.32 11.51 8.38
CA THR A 175 10.87 11.51 8.10
C THR A 175 10.59 11.93 6.66
N SER A 176 11.33 12.93 6.15
CA SER A 176 11.30 13.34 4.74
C SER A 176 11.66 12.20 3.79
N ALA A 177 12.79 11.52 4.01
CA ALA A 177 13.23 10.41 3.17
C ALA A 177 12.23 9.23 3.16
N VAL A 178 11.57 8.96 4.29
CA VAL A 178 10.56 7.89 4.41
C VAL A 178 9.28 8.24 3.65
N HIS A 179 8.82 9.50 3.71
CA HIS A 179 7.71 10.00 2.87
C HIS A 179 8.05 9.96 1.38
N LEU A 180 9.29 10.33 1.02
CA LEU A 180 9.75 10.24 -0.37
C LEU A 180 9.74 8.79 -0.87
N GLY A 181 10.11 7.84 -0.01
CA GLY A 181 9.98 6.41 -0.31
C GLY A 181 8.53 5.97 -0.58
N ALA A 182 7.54 6.56 0.07
CA ALA A 182 6.13 6.30 -0.24
C ALA A 182 5.74 6.89 -1.61
N ALA A 183 6.17 8.13 -1.89
CA ALA A 183 5.92 8.78 -3.18
C ALA A 183 6.49 7.97 -4.35
N THR A 184 7.72 7.45 -4.23
CA THR A 184 8.35 6.63 -5.27
C THR A 184 7.59 5.33 -5.51
N LEU A 185 7.07 4.68 -4.47
CA LEU A 185 6.25 3.48 -4.64
C LEU A 185 4.93 3.76 -5.40
N PHE A 186 4.30 4.92 -5.18
CA PHE A 186 3.15 5.35 -5.97
C PHE A 186 3.52 5.65 -7.42
N GLU A 187 4.67 6.30 -7.66
CA GLU A 187 5.18 6.53 -9.02
C GLU A 187 5.48 5.25 -9.77
N ASP A 188 6.09 4.26 -9.11
CA ASP A 188 6.35 2.95 -9.68
C ASP A 188 5.04 2.23 -10.02
N ALA A 189 4.01 2.36 -9.19
CA ALA A 189 2.68 1.84 -9.50
C ALA A 189 2.08 2.53 -10.75
N ILE A 190 2.14 3.86 -10.84
CA ILE A 190 1.67 4.61 -12.02
C ILE A 190 2.46 4.24 -13.28
N LYS A 191 3.78 4.09 -13.18
CA LYS A 191 4.64 3.69 -14.28
C LYS A 191 4.25 2.30 -14.79
N GLY A 192 4.08 1.34 -13.88
CA GLY A 192 3.60 0.00 -14.22
C GLY A 192 2.23 0.02 -14.91
N LEU A 193 1.31 0.88 -14.48
CA LEU A 193 0.01 1.06 -15.15
C LEU A 193 0.14 1.58 -16.58
N LYS A 194 1.06 2.53 -16.83
CA LYS A 194 1.30 3.09 -18.17
C LYS A 194 1.94 2.06 -19.10
N GLU A 195 2.94 1.35 -18.63
CA GLU A 195 3.64 0.29 -19.38
C GLU A 195 2.70 -0.86 -19.76
N LYS A 196 1.71 -1.15 -18.90
CA LYS A 196 0.71 -2.20 -19.09
C LYS A 196 -0.66 -1.67 -19.51
N SER A 197 -0.72 -0.49 -20.11
CA SER A 197 -1.97 0.20 -20.46
C SER A 197 -2.88 -0.60 -21.39
N ALA A 198 -2.32 -1.40 -22.31
CA ALA A 198 -3.09 -2.29 -23.18
C ALA A 198 -3.80 -3.42 -22.39
N GLU A 199 -3.17 -3.95 -21.34
CA GLU A 199 -3.72 -5.01 -20.48
C GLU A 199 -4.68 -4.44 -19.41
N LEU A 200 -4.48 -3.17 -19.04
CA LEU A 200 -5.18 -2.48 -17.94
C LEU A 200 -6.08 -1.34 -18.43
N GLY A 201 -6.52 -1.39 -19.69
CA GLY A 201 -7.33 -0.34 -20.31
C GLY A 201 -8.66 -0.10 -19.61
N THR A 202 -9.22 -1.13 -18.97
CA THR A 202 -10.50 -1.08 -18.23
C THR A 202 -10.37 -0.60 -16.78
N LEU A 203 -9.15 -0.31 -16.31
CA LEU A 203 -8.91 0.11 -14.93
C LEU A 203 -9.60 1.44 -14.63
N SER A 204 -10.21 1.51 -13.45
CA SER A 204 -10.91 2.70 -12.96
C SER A 204 -10.05 3.98 -13.03
N GLU A 205 -10.59 5.03 -13.67
CA GLU A 205 -9.97 6.36 -13.71
C GLU A 205 -9.88 6.97 -12.31
N ARG A 206 -10.84 6.67 -11.43
CA ARG A 206 -10.79 7.07 -10.01
C ARG A 206 -9.53 6.52 -9.34
N LEU A 207 -9.14 5.28 -9.63
CA LEU A 207 -7.93 4.68 -9.08
C LEU A 207 -6.67 5.39 -9.60
N ARG A 208 -6.61 5.72 -10.90
CA ARG A 208 -5.46 6.45 -11.47
C ARG A 208 -5.28 7.82 -10.82
N ARG A 209 -6.37 8.58 -10.67
CA ARG A 209 -6.38 9.87 -9.96
C ARG A 209 -5.95 9.71 -8.50
N TYR A 210 -6.46 8.70 -7.81
CA TYR A 210 -6.07 8.38 -6.43
C TYR A 210 -4.55 8.18 -6.29
N LEU A 211 -3.92 7.44 -7.22
CA LEU A 211 -2.46 7.21 -7.17
C LEU A 211 -1.67 8.50 -7.42
N ALA A 212 -2.08 9.30 -8.40
CA ALA A 212 -1.42 10.57 -8.70
C ALA A 212 -1.48 11.52 -7.50
N ILE A 213 -2.66 11.66 -6.89
CA ILE A 213 -2.88 12.50 -5.71
C ILE A 213 -2.10 11.96 -4.51
N SER A 214 -2.13 10.66 -4.26
CA SER A 214 -1.44 10.05 -3.11
C SER A 214 0.08 10.20 -3.23
N GLY A 215 0.65 9.97 -4.42
CA GLY A 215 2.08 10.20 -4.67
C GLY A 215 2.48 11.67 -4.50
N GLY A 216 1.68 12.58 -5.06
CA GLY A 216 1.89 14.03 -4.90
C GLY A 216 1.82 14.49 -3.45
N LEU A 217 0.85 13.98 -2.68
CA LEU A 217 0.70 14.26 -1.25
C LEU A 217 1.92 13.78 -0.44
N GLN A 218 2.40 12.56 -0.69
CA GLN A 218 3.60 12.06 0.00
C GLN A 218 4.85 12.85 -0.37
N ARG A 219 4.99 13.29 -1.63
CA ARG A 219 6.07 14.18 -2.05
C ARG A 219 6.01 15.53 -1.33
N ALA A 220 4.83 16.14 -1.24
CA ALA A 220 4.65 17.41 -0.52
C ALA A 220 5.01 17.29 0.96
N ARG A 221 4.61 16.19 1.62
CA ARG A 221 5.02 15.88 3.00
C ARG A 221 6.51 15.69 3.14
N ALA A 222 7.16 15.04 2.17
CA ALA A 222 8.61 14.91 2.15
C ALA A 222 9.29 16.28 2.07
N GLN A 223 8.85 17.15 1.17
CA GLN A 223 9.35 18.51 1.00
C GLN A 223 9.13 19.37 2.26
N ARG A 224 7.95 19.28 2.87
CA ARG A 224 7.65 19.98 4.14
C ARG A 224 8.63 19.58 5.24
N ASN A 225 8.84 18.28 5.46
CA ASN A 225 9.81 17.81 6.46
C ASN A 225 11.25 18.19 6.08
N TRP A 226 11.58 18.18 4.78
CA TRP A 226 12.90 18.63 4.33
C TRP A 226 13.14 20.12 4.59
N SER A 227 12.12 20.96 4.43
CA SER A 227 12.21 22.40 4.75
C SER A 227 12.55 22.66 6.22
N LEU A 228 12.04 21.83 7.13
CA LEU A 228 12.35 21.89 8.56
C LEU A 228 13.80 21.46 8.85
N GLU A 229 14.29 20.46 8.13
CA GLU A 229 15.69 20.03 8.22
C GLU A 229 16.65 21.12 7.69
N LEU A 230 16.29 21.78 6.58
CA LEU A 230 17.03 22.93 6.04
C LEU A 230 17.05 24.09 7.03
N LEU A 231 15.92 24.38 7.68
CA LEU A 231 15.88 25.37 8.75
C LEU A 231 16.83 25.00 9.90
N ALA A 232 16.84 23.74 10.33
CA ALA A 232 17.74 23.27 11.39
C ALA A 232 19.24 23.39 11.01
N LYS A 233 19.56 23.34 9.71
CA LYS A 233 20.90 23.57 9.16
C LYS A 233 21.25 25.05 8.96
N GLY A 234 20.30 25.95 9.23
CA GLY A 234 20.44 27.38 8.99
C GLY A 234 20.30 27.78 7.52
N GLU A 235 19.74 26.93 6.67
CA GLU A 235 19.48 27.19 5.24
C GLU A 235 18.03 27.66 5.01
N ALA A 236 17.57 28.62 5.81
CA ALA A 236 16.18 29.08 5.84
C ALA A 236 15.68 29.62 4.48
N GLY A 237 16.55 30.27 3.69
CA GLY A 237 16.23 30.76 2.34
C GLY A 237 15.89 29.64 1.36
N GLN A 238 16.59 28.51 1.46
CA GLN A 238 16.28 27.31 0.69
C GLN A 238 15.03 26.61 1.24
N GLY A 239 14.90 26.52 2.56
CA GLY A 239 13.73 25.93 3.22
C GLY A 239 12.41 26.58 2.80
N GLU A 240 12.37 27.92 2.73
CA GLU A 240 11.18 28.63 2.25
C GLU A 240 10.86 28.30 0.78
N GLY A 241 11.88 28.22 -0.07
CA GLY A 241 11.73 27.81 -1.47
C GLY A 241 11.13 26.41 -1.61
N VAL A 242 11.59 25.46 -0.80
CA VAL A 242 11.05 24.08 -0.78
C VAL A 242 9.56 24.07 -0.36
N CYS A 243 9.16 24.90 0.60
CA CYS A 243 7.74 25.03 0.96
C CYS A 243 6.89 25.59 -0.20
N MET A 244 7.41 26.54 -0.97
CA MET A 244 6.71 27.06 -2.16
C MET A 244 6.54 25.97 -3.23
N ASP A 245 7.59 25.19 -3.48
CA ASP A 245 7.55 24.07 -4.43
C ASP A 245 6.54 23.00 -3.97
N ALA A 246 6.47 22.71 -2.67
CA ALA A 246 5.50 21.77 -2.09
C ALA A 246 4.05 22.27 -2.25
N ALA A 247 3.79 23.55 -1.94
CA ALA A 247 2.47 24.15 -2.08
C ALA A 247 1.98 24.11 -3.54
N ALA A 248 2.84 24.43 -4.50
CA ALA A 248 2.50 24.33 -5.93
C ALA A 248 2.16 22.89 -6.34
N GLY A 249 2.88 21.89 -5.82
CA GLY A 249 2.57 20.48 -6.06
C GLY A 249 1.21 20.05 -5.49
N VAL A 250 0.86 20.50 -4.29
CA VAL A 250 -0.46 20.23 -3.68
C VAL A 250 -1.58 20.89 -4.48
N GLN A 251 -1.39 22.13 -4.93
CA GLN A 251 -2.36 22.83 -5.78
C GLN A 251 -2.62 22.08 -7.10
N GLN A 252 -1.59 21.50 -7.73
CA GLN A 252 -1.77 20.62 -8.89
C GLN A 252 -2.60 19.38 -8.55
N CYS A 253 -2.38 18.78 -7.38
CA CYS A 253 -3.19 17.64 -6.93
C CYS A 253 -4.65 18.01 -6.69
N MET A 254 -4.95 19.24 -6.24
CA MET A 254 -6.32 19.72 -6.06
C MET A 254 -7.09 19.79 -7.38
N VAL A 255 -6.42 20.15 -8.48
CA VAL A 255 -7.03 20.11 -9.82
C VAL A 255 -7.37 18.67 -10.22
N VAL A 256 -6.48 17.72 -9.97
CA VAL A 256 -6.74 16.29 -10.24
C VAL A 256 -7.89 15.73 -9.38
N ALA A 257 -8.06 16.26 -8.17
CA ALA A 257 -9.12 15.89 -7.23
C ALA A 257 -10.52 16.47 -7.57
N GLU A 258 -10.72 17.00 -8.79
CA GLU A 258 -12.00 17.54 -9.21
C GLU A 258 -13.15 16.52 -9.04
N GLY A 259 -14.26 16.97 -8.43
CA GLY A 259 -15.41 16.14 -8.08
C GLY A 259 -15.29 15.32 -6.79
N GLU A 260 -14.13 15.30 -6.12
CA GLU A 260 -13.87 14.48 -4.93
C GLU A 260 -13.61 15.34 -3.68
N GLU A 261 -14.67 15.78 -3.02
CA GLU A 261 -14.57 16.71 -1.88
C GLU A 261 -13.83 16.13 -0.66
N THR A 262 -13.84 14.81 -0.48
CA THR A 262 -13.03 14.15 0.57
C THR A 262 -11.54 14.33 0.31
N TRP A 263 -11.09 14.20 -0.94
CA TRP A 263 -9.68 14.35 -1.32
C TRP A 263 -9.24 15.80 -1.24
N LYS A 264 -10.08 16.73 -1.70
CA LYS A 264 -9.80 18.17 -1.59
C LYS A 264 -9.63 18.62 -0.14
N ARG A 265 -10.45 18.12 0.79
CA ARG A 265 -10.30 18.44 2.22
C ARG A 265 -8.95 18.01 2.78
N VAL A 266 -8.47 16.81 2.44
CA VAL A 266 -7.14 16.34 2.87
C VAL A 266 -6.02 17.20 2.28
N LEU A 267 -6.13 17.56 0.99
CA LEU A 267 -5.14 18.41 0.32
C LEU A 267 -5.13 19.83 0.87
N ALA A 268 -6.30 20.40 1.20
CA ALA A 268 -6.40 21.71 1.81
C ALA A 268 -5.74 21.74 3.19
N ALA A 269 -6.00 20.74 4.04
CA ALA A 269 -5.35 20.62 5.34
C ALA A 269 -3.81 20.50 5.22
N GLU A 270 -3.32 19.77 4.21
CA GLU A 270 -1.88 19.69 3.96
C GLU A 270 -1.31 21.04 3.47
N LEU A 271 -2.06 21.79 2.66
CA LEU A 271 -1.64 23.13 2.22
C LEU A 271 -1.52 24.09 3.41
N ASP A 272 -2.49 24.06 4.33
CA ASP A 272 -2.46 24.84 5.57
C ASP A 272 -1.21 24.52 6.42
N ASP A 273 -0.89 23.23 6.57
CA ASP A 273 0.32 22.78 7.28
C ASP A 273 1.61 23.28 6.61
N ILE A 274 1.67 23.23 5.27
CA ILE A 274 2.82 23.73 4.49
C ILE A 274 2.95 25.24 4.65
N GLU A 275 1.86 25.99 4.63
CA GLU A 275 1.86 27.43 4.85
C GLU A 275 2.28 27.81 6.27
N ALA A 276 1.82 27.08 7.28
CA ALA A 276 2.26 27.26 8.66
C ALA A 276 3.77 27.02 8.80
N CYS A 277 4.28 25.96 8.17
CA CYS A 277 5.71 25.67 8.08
C CYS A 277 6.49 26.80 7.39
N ARG A 278 5.99 27.28 6.24
CA ARG A 278 6.59 28.40 5.49
C ARG A 278 6.68 29.66 6.33
N LYS A 279 5.59 30.05 7.01
CA LYS A 279 5.54 31.24 7.89
C LYS A 279 6.55 31.15 9.04
N ARG A 280 6.77 29.95 9.60
CA ARG A 280 7.81 29.72 10.61
C ARG A 280 9.21 29.96 10.03
N ILE A 281 9.50 29.37 8.88
CA ILE A 281 10.80 29.52 8.21
C ILE A 281 11.04 30.98 7.80
N GLU A 282 10.01 31.67 7.30
CA GLU A 282 10.08 33.08 6.89
C GLU A 282 10.51 34.00 8.05
N LYS A 283 9.96 33.79 9.25
CA LYS A 283 10.35 34.54 10.45
C LYS A 283 11.83 34.38 10.78
N GLU A 284 12.33 33.14 10.78
CA GLU A 284 13.74 32.84 11.03
C GLU A 284 14.64 33.36 9.90
N ARG A 285 14.19 33.23 8.64
CA ARG A 285 14.91 33.71 7.47
C ARG A 285 15.14 35.22 7.52
N ILE A 286 14.11 35.99 7.89
CA ILE A 286 14.20 37.46 7.93
C ILE A 286 14.83 37.93 9.24
N GLY A 287 14.49 37.31 10.38
CA GLY A 287 14.88 37.78 11.71
C GLY A 287 16.23 37.28 12.21
N VAL A 288 16.70 36.13 11.74
CA VAL A 288 17.93 35.49 12.23
C VAL A 288 18.97 35.32 11.13
N TYR A 289 18.57 34.68 10.01
CA TYR A 289 19.54 34.27 8.99
C TYR A 289 19.80 35.32 7.90
N TYR A 290 18.88 36.28 7.70
CA TYR A 290 18.92 37.31 6.65
C TYR A 290 19.21 36.77 5.24
N GLN A 291 18.62 35.62 4.89
CA GLN A 291 18.85 34.96 3.60
C GLN A 291 17.81 35.36 2.54
N SER A 292 18.21 35.35 1.27
CA SER A 292 17.26 35.48 0.15
C SER A 292 16.51 34.16 -0.08
N VAL A 293 15.31 34.25 -0.65
CA VAL A 293 14.52 33.06 -1.01
C VAL A 293 15.04 32.46 -2.31
N VAL A 294 15.33 31.17 -2.30
CA VAL A 294 15.72 30.43 -3.52
C VAL A 294 14.44 30.00 -4.25
N ARG A 295 14.06 30.74 -5.30
CA ARG A 295 12.88 30.42 -6.13
C ARG A 295 13.27 29.41 -7.20
N LYS A 296 12.71 28.19 -7.13
CA LYS A 296 13.12 26.96 -7.85
C LYS A 296 14.38 26.34 -7.27
N THR A 297 14.16 25.45 -6.29
CA THR A 297 15.26 24.70 -5.71
C THR A 297 15.62 23.52 -6.62
N ASN A 298 16.85 23.48 -7.16
CA ASN A 298 17.33 22.26 -7.84
C ASN A 298 17.39 21.05 -6.88
N ASN A 299 17.40 21.32 -5.56
CA ASN A 299 17.43 20.36 -4.46
C ASN A 299 16.17 20.48 -3.57
N SER A 300 14.97 20.35 -4.13
CA SER A 300 13.73 20.34 -3.33
C SER A 300 13.56 19.07 -2.48
N LEU A 301 14.42 18.08 -2.65
CA LEU A 301 14.34 16.76 -2.05
C LEU A 301 15.60 16.47 -1.21
N PRO A 302 15.49 15.60 -0.19
CA PRO A 302 16.64 15.23 0.63
C PRO A 302 17.72 14.53 -0.21
N PRO A 303 19.03 14.83 0.01
CA PRO A 303 20.13 14.29 -0.78
C PRO A 303 20.32 12.78 -0.60
N GLY A 304 19.86 12.22 0.52
CA GLY A 304 19.87 10.77 0.78
C GLY A 304 18.84 9.97 -0.03
N GLY A 305 17.98 10.65 -0.80
CA GLY A 305 16.99 10.00 -1.65
C GLY A 305 15.84 9.32 -0.89
N PRO A 306 15.00 8.55 -1.60
CA PRO A 306 13.88 7.80 -1.02
C PRO A 306 14.37 6.68 -0.10
N LYS A 307 13.71 6.50 1.05
CA LYS A 307 13.96 5.41 1.99
C LYS A 307 12.74 4.51 2.13
N VAL A 308 12.76 3.34 1.49
CA VAL A 308 11.69 2.32 1.61
C VAL A 308 12.01 1.37 2.77
N LEU A 309 11.05 1.18 3.67
CA LEU A 309 11.19 0.37 4.89
C LEU A 309 10.26 -0.84 4.92
N VAL A 310 9.27 -0.87 4.04
CA VAL A 310 8.24 -1.92 4.01
C VAL A 310 8.53 -2.95 2.93
N SER A 311 8.13 -4.19 3.20
CA SER A 311 8.17 -5.30 2.26
C SER A 311 6.88 -6.12 2.36
N ALA A 312 6.48 -6.78 1.29
CA ALA A 312 5.33 -7.68 1.33
C ALA A 312 5.58 -8.82 2.33
N ILE A 313 4.55 -9.20 3.08
CA ILE A 313 4.61 -10.41 3.93
C ILE A 313 4.27 -11.59 3.02
N PRO A 314 5.18 -12.55 2.78
CA PRO A 314 4.92 -13.65 1.85
C PRO A 314 3.64 -14.40 2.20
N TYR A 315 2.81 -14.63 1.19
CA TYR A 315 1.59 -15.42 1.34
C TYR A 315 1.83 -16.86 0.88
N VAL A 316 1.38 -17.82 1.69
CA VAL A 316 1.41 -19.25 1.36
C VAL A 316 -0.02 -19.78 1.43
N PRO A 317 -0.61 -20.21 0.30
CA PRO A 317 -1.95 -20.80 0.27
C PRO A 317 -2.05 -22.03 1.18
N GLY A 318 -3.15 -22.18 1.91
CA GLY A 318 -3.40 -23.33 2.78
C GLY A 318 -2.82 -23.22 4.19
N ALA A 319 -2.01 -22.20 4.48
CA ALA A 319 -1.70 -21.81 5.84
C ALA A 319 -2.93 -21.09 6.43
N CYS A 320 -3.96 -21.84 6.84
CA CYS A 320 -4.86 -21.34 7.87
C CYS A 320 -3.98 -21.03 9.07
N GLN A 321 -3.70 -19.74 9.31
CA GLN A 321 -3.10 -19.32 10.57
C GLN A 321 -4.06 -19.83 11.64
N SER A 322 -3.61 -20.85 12.37
CA SER A 322 -4.38 -21.46 13.45
C SER A 322 -4.92 -20.35 14.32
N SER A 323 -6.24 -20.25 14.44
CA SER A 323 -6.84 -19.52 15.56
C SER A 323 -6.19 -20.07 16.83
N PRO A 324 -5.87 -19.23 17.83
CA PRO A 324 -5.37 -19.75 19.10
C PRO A 324 -6.37 -20.79 19.60
N GLU A 325 -5.85 -21.98 19.89
CA GLU A 325 -6.60 -23.09 20.45
C GLU A 325 -7.47 -22.57 21.59
N VAL A 326 -8.79 -22.75 21.47
CA VAL A 326 -9.69 -22.73 22.63
C VAL A 326 -9.36 -24.00 23.42
N GLY A 327 -8.24 -23.94 24.13
CA GLY A 327 -7.79 -24.96 25.05
C GLY A 327 -8.52 -24.81 26.39
N GLN A 328 -9.30 -25.83 26.71
CA GLN A 328 -9.60 -26.31 28.06
C GLN A 328 -10.44 -25.42 28.98
N ALA A 329 -11.74 -25.69 29.01
CA ALA A 329 -12.55 -25.56 30.23
C ALA A 329 -13.77 -26.50 30.20
N LEU A 330 -13.55 -27.80 29.98
CA LEU A 330 -14.50 -28.84 30.40
C LEU A 330 -13.69 -30.02 30.93
N GLY A 331 -13.37 -29.95 32.21
CA GLY A 331 -13.09 -31.11 33.04
C GLY A 331 -14.34 -31.43 33.88
N PRO A 332 -14.59 -32.70 34.19
CA PRO A 332 -15.82 -33.20 34.79
C PRO A 332 -16.10 -32.68 36.20
#